data_AF-A0A174SNN0-F1
#
_entry.id   AF-A0A174SNN0-F1
#
_cell.length_a   1.000
_cell.length_b   1.000
_cell.length_c   1.000
_cell.angle_alpha   90.00
_cell.angle_beta   90.00
_cell.angle_gamma   90.00
#
_symmetry.space_group_name_H-M   'P 1'
#
loop_
_entity.id
_entity.type
_entity.pdbx_description
1 polymer ?
#
loop_
_entity_poly.entity_id
_entity_poly.type
_entity_poly.pdbx_seq_one_letter_code
_entity_poly.pdbx_strand_id
1 'polypeptide(L)'
;MRQILLFAALAASLALLSGCALSKAKADTAEDMTGKAAYQKISAEEAYEMMVSQEVVVVDVRTREEYDGGHIENAVLVPNESIGSEMPEALPDKEATLLVYCRSGRRSKDAAQKLLKLGYQSVYDFGGVIDWPYELVKEG
;
A
#
# COMPACT_ATOMS: atom_id res chain seq x y z
N MET A 1 -38.13 -7.31 7.24
CA MET A 1 -38.26 -5.94 7.77
C MET A 1 -39.02 -6.01 9.08
N ARG A 2 -38.31 -5.97 10.22
CA ARG A 2 -38.90 -5.86 11.55
C ARG A 2 -38.22 -4.70 12.26
N GLN A 3 -39.05 -3.75 12.62
CA GLN A 3 -38.77 -2.44 13.17
C GLN A 3 -38.75 -2.54 14.71
N ILE A 4 -38.15 -1.53 15.37
CA ILE A 4 -38.37 -1.13 16.78
C ILE A 4 -37.49 -1.95 17.76
N LEU A 5 -36.54 -1.36 18.48
CA LEU A 5 -36.79 -0.51 19.65
C LEU A 5 -35.68 0.56 19.85
N LEU A 6 -36.15 1.80 19.95
CA LEU A 6 -35.45 2.94 20.56
C LEU A 6 -35.31 2.71 22.06
N PHE A 7 -34.09 2.81 22.59
CA PHE A 7 -33.85 3.07 24.02
C PHE A 7 -33.15 4.41 24.14
N ALA A 8 -33.91 5.41 24.58
CA ALA A 8 -33.42 6.68 25.08
C ALA A 8 -33.47 6.66 26.61
N ALA A 9 -32.34 6.94 27.27
CA ALA A 9 -32.19 7.56 28.60
C ALA A 9 -30.69 7.51 28.96
N LEU A 10 -29.95 8.62 28.90
CA LEU A 10 -29.81 9.65 29.94
C LEU A 10 -28.97 9.18 31.15
N ALA A 11 -27.72 9.65 31.23
CA ALA A 11 -27.14 10.21 32.46
C ALA A 11 -25.74 10.77 32.19
N ALA A 12 -25.57 12.05 32.53
CA ALA A 12 -24.29 12.75 32.53
C ALA A 12 -23.35 12.22 33.63
N SER A 13 -22.04 12.21 33.34
CA SER A 13 -21.04 12.46 34.39
C SER A 13 -19.73 12.94 33.75
N LEU A 14 -19.41 14.18 34.10
CA LEU A 14 -18.15 14.86 33.88
C LEU A 14 -17.13 14.29 34.87
N ALA A 15 -16.02 13.72 34.41
CA ALA A 15 -14.85 13.46 35.24
C ALA A 15 -13.59 13.83 34.47
N LEU A 16 -13.11 15.04 34.74
CA LEU A 16 -11.76 15.49 34.45
C LEU A 16 -10.78 14.66 35.27
N LEU A 17 -9.91 13.89 34.63
CA LEU A 17 -8.65 13.44 35.24
C LEU A 17 -7.50 13.58 34.24
N SER A 18 -6.54 14.37 34.70
CA SER A 18 -5.26 14.72 34.14
C SER A 18 -4.35 13.49 33.97
N GLY A 19 -3.56 13.45 32.89
CA GLY A 19 -2.53 12.42 32.70
C GLY A 19 -1.66 12.68 31.47
N CYS A 20 -0.36 12.87 31.69
CA CYS A 20 0.62 13.47 30.79
C CYS A 20 1.13 12.59 29.63
N ALA A 21 1.69 13.31 28.65
CA ALA A 21 2.83 12.95 27.79
C ALA A 21 2.64 11.87 26.71
N LEU A 22 2.60 12.32 25.44
CA LEU A 22 3.37 11.65 24.40
C LEU A 22 3.78 12.61 23.27
N SER A 23 5.01 12.39 22.85
CA SER A 23 5.86 13.07 21.89
C SER A 23 5.21 13.65 20.62
N LYS A 24 5.67 14.87 20.34
CA LYS A 24 5.95 15.46 19.03
C LYS A 24 6.18 14.42 17.92
N ALA A 25 5.16 14.18 17.09
CA ALA A 25 5.31 13.72 15.71
C ALA A 25 4.84 14.86 14.80
N LYS A 26 5.79 15.70 14.39
CA LYS A 26 5.59 16.69 13.34
C LYS A 26 5.55 15.93 12.02
N ALA A 27 4.36 15.54 11.58
CA ALA A 27 4.13 15.18 10.20
C ALA A 27 3.97 16.51 9.44
N ASP A 28 5.05 16.96 8.80
CA ASP A 28 4.97 18.00 7.79
C ASP A 28 4.14 17.43 6.63
N THR A 29 2.88 17.86 6.51
CA THR A 29 2.06 17.69 5.32
C THR A 29 1.25 18.96 5.11
N ALA A 30 1.92 19.96 4.54
CA ALA A 30 1.36 20.82 3.53
C ALA A 30 2.34 20.66 2.36
N GLU A 31 1.92 20.12 1.22
CA GLU A 31 1.49 20.93 0.08
C GLU A 31 0.58 20.11 -0.87
N ASP A 32 -0.29 20.85 -1.54
CA ASP A 32 -1.07 20.56 -2.75
C ASP A 32 -2.48 19.95 -2.62
N MET A 33 -3.45 20.87 -2.60
CA MET A 33 -4.87 20.62 -2.80
C MET A 33 -5.19 20.45 -4.29
N THR A 34 -5.04 19.23 -4.79
CA THR A 34 -5.90 18.68 -5.84
C THR A 34 -6.31 17.28 -5.39
N GLY A 35 -7.58 16.89 -5.54
CA GLY A 35 -8.12 15.58 -5.12
C GLY A 35 -7.55 14.41 -5.91
N LYS A 36 -6.24 14.24 -5.88
CA LYS A 36 -5.49 13.20 -6.55
C LYS A 36 -5.56 11.95 -5.70
N ALA A 37 -5.95 10.83 -6.32
CA ALA A 37 -5.92 9.53 -5.68
C ALA A 37 -4.53 9.34 -5.03
N ALA A 38 -4.53 8.99 -3.73
CA ALA A 38 -3.33 8.72 -2.96
C ALA A 38 -3.18 7.21 -2.81
N TYR A 39 -1.94 6.73 -2.92
CA TYR A 39 -1.65 5.32 -2.67
C TYR A 39 -1.76 5.07 -1.16
N GLN A 40 -2.04 3.83 -0.80
CA GLN A 40 -2.10 3.44 0.61
C GLN A 40 -0.77 2.82 1.03
N LYS A 41 -0.21 3.27 2.16
CA LYS A 41 0.95 2.63 2.77
C LYS A 41 0.45 1.56 3.73
N ILE A 42 0.91 0.32 3.55
CA ILE A 42 0.55 -0.83 4.40
C ILE A 42 1.83 -1.56 4.85
N SER A 43 1.69 -2.46 5.82
CA SER A 43 2.78 -3.33 6.28
C SER A 43 2.96 -4.55 5.36
N ALA A 44 4.07 -5.27 5.54
CA ALA A 44 4.33 -6.52 4.82
C ALA A 44 3.28 -7.61 5.20
N GLU A 45 2.88 -7.64 6.46
CA GLU A 45 1.87 -8.56 6.97
C GLU A 45 0.49 -8.25 6.40
N GLU A 46 0.08 -6.98 6.36
CA GLU A 46 -1.19 -6.57 5.73
C GLU A 46 -1.18 -6.92 4.23
N ALA A 47 -0.06 -6.71 3.53
CA ALA A 47 0.08 -7.10 2.14
C ALA A 47 -0.05 -8.62 1.95
N TYR A 48 0.57 -9.42 2.82
CA TYR A 48 0.43 -10.88 2.80
C TYR A 48 -1.03 -11.31 3.06
N GLU A 49 -1.70 -10.70 4.02
CA GLU A 49 -3.12 -10.94 4.30
C GLU A 49 -3.99 -10.64 3.07
N MET A 50 -3.70 -9.56 2.33
CA MET A 50 -4.37 -9.26 1.07
C MET A 50 -4.10 -10.33 0.00
N MET A 51 -2.84 -10.77 -0.15
CA MET A 51 -2.46 -11.81 -1.12
C MET A 51 -3.24 -13.13 -0.93
N VAL A 52 -3.57 -13.49 0.32
CA VAL A 52 -4.29 -14.74 0.62
C VAL A 52 -5.82 -14.58 0.72
N SER A 53 -6.33 -13.35 0.81
CA SER A 53 -7.76 -13.09 1.04
C SER A 53 -8.52 -12.58 -0.18
N GLN A 54 -7.83 -12.03 -1.17
CA GLN A 54 -8.46 -11.46 -2.37
C GLN A 54 -7.52 -11.52 -3.59
N GLU A 55 -8.08 -11.22 -4.76
CA GLU A 55 -7.30 -11.12 -5.99
C GLU A 55 -6.47 -9.84 -6.00
N VAL A 56 -5.15 -10.00 -6.13
CA VAL A 56 -4.18 -8.89 -6.15
C VAL A 56 -3.09 -9.17 -7.18
N VAL A 57 -2.42 -8.11 -7.63
CA VAL A 57 -1.18 -8.21 -8.40
C VAL A 57 -0.04 -7.67 -7.57
N VAL A 58 0.93 -8.54 -7.27
CA VAL A 58 2.16 -8.15 -6.60
C VAL A 58 3.14 -7.60 -7.64
N VAL A 59 3.62 -6.39 -7.45
CA VAL A 59 4.46 -5.67 -8.41
C VAL A 59 5.83 -5.41 -7.78
N ASP A 60 6.85 -6.07 -8.32
CA ASP A 60 8.25 -5.79 -7.99
C ASP A 60 8.75 -4.66 -8.88
N VAL A 61 9.17 -3.53 -8.28
CA VAL A 61 9.67 -2.38 -9.04
C VAL A 61 11.18 -2.23 -9.01
N ARG A 62 11.90 -3.30 -8.65
CA ARG A 62 13.36 -3.39 -8.67
C ARG A 62 13.92 -3.62 -10.08
N THR A 63 15.24 -3.78 -10.19
CA THR A 63 15.86 -4.19 -11.45
C THR A 63 15.64 -5.68 -11.73
N ARG A 64 15.90 -6.10 -12.97
CA ARG A 64 15.85 -7.52 -13.38
C ARG A 64 16.78 -8.37 -12.52
N GLU A 65 18.01 -7.91 -12.32
CA GLU A 65 19.03 -8.64 -11.56
C GLU A 65 18.62 -8.83 -10.09
N GLU A 66 17.97 -7.84 -9.48
CA GLU A 66 17.44 -7.94 -8.12
C GLU A 66 16.27 -8.92 -8.01
N TYR A 67 15.41 -8.97 -9.04
CA TYR A 67 14.27 -9.89 -9.12
C TYR A 67 14.74 -11.34 -9.30
N ASP A 68 15.63 -11.58 -10.27
CA ASP A 68 16.19 -12.89 -10.57
C ASP A 68 16.98 -13.46 -9.37
N GLY A 69 17.63 -12.58 -8.60
CA GLY A 69 18.32 -12.95 -7.36
C GLY A 69 17.42 -13.37 -6.19
N GLY A 70 16.11 -13.11 -6.29
CA GLY A 70 15.10 -13.46 -5.29
C GLY A 70 13.96 -12.45 -5.24
N HIS A 71 12.72 -12.90 -5.40
CA HIS A 71 11.51 -12.06 -5.42
C HIS A 71 10.32 -12.77 -4.75
N ILE A 72 9.24 -12.02 -4.48
CA ILE A 72 8.02 -12.59 -3.90
C ILE A 72 7.34 -13.45 -4.96
N GLU A 73 6.86 -14.64 -4.58
CA GLU A 73 6.21 -15.57 -5.51
C GLU A 73 5.07 -14.90 -6.32
N ASN A 74 5.00 -15.20 -7.61
CA ASN A 74 4.05 -14.62 -8.57
C ASN A 74 4.14 -13.09 -8.75
N ALA A 75 5.18 -12.42 -8.21
CA ALA A 75 5.35 -11.00 -8.44
C ALA A 75 5.66 -10.71 -9.91
N VAL A 76 5.03 -9.69 -10.47
CA VAL A 76 5.30 -9.18 -11.81
C VAL A 76 6.41 -8.14 -11.73
N LEU A 77 7.49 -8.32 -12.48
CA LEU A 77 8.56 -7.32 -12.55
C LEU A 77 8.14 -6.14 -13.44
N VAL A 78 8.07 -4.95 -12.84
CA VAL A 78 7.86 -3.68 -13.53
C VAL A 78 8.83 -2.64 -12.96
N PRO A 79 10.07 -2.54 -13.48
CA PRO A 79 11.09 -1.68 -12.90
C PRO A 79 10.62 -0.23 -12.80
N ASN A 80 10.85 0.45 -11.67
CA ASN A 80 10.37 1.82 -11.44
C ASN A 80 10.72 2.81 -12.58
N GLU A 81 11.90 2.63 -13.17
CA GLU A 81 12.40 3.49 -14.26
C GLU A 81 11.67 3.25 -15.60
N SER A 82 11.01 2.11 -15.75
CA SER A 82 10.20 1.77 -16.94
C SER A 82 8.78 2.34 -16.89
N ILE A 83 8.30 2.76 -15.71
CA ILE A 83 6.95 3.30 -15.54
C ILE A 83 6.94 4.74 -16.06
N GLY A 84 6.57 4.88 -17.33
CA GLY A 84 6.47 6.16 -18.05
C GLY A 84 5.07 6.75 -18.05
N SER A 85 4.63 7.24 -19.21
CA SER A 85 3.31 7.83 -19.43
C SER A 85 2.23 6.84 -19.86
N GLU A 86 2.62 5.61 -20.18
CA GLU A 86 1.74 4.55 -20.64
C GLU A 86 1.62 3.44 -19.59
N MET A 87 0.52 2.70 -19.67
CA MET A 87 0.27 1.56 -18.80
C MET A 87 1.33 0.47 -19.09
N PRO A 88 2.04 -0.05 -18.07
CA PRO A 88 2.98 -1.14 -18.30
C PRO A 88 2.26 -2.36 -18.88
N GLU A 89 2.78 -2.93 -19.97
CA GLU A 89 2.16 -4.08 -20.66
C GLU A 89 1.98 -5.31 -19.77
N ALA A 90 2.83 -5.45 -18.75
CA ALA A 90 2.81 -6.57 -17.82
C ALA A 90 1.71 -6.44 -16.74
N LEU A 91 1.10 -5.27 -16.59
CA LEU A 91 0.06 -5.03 -15.59
C LEU A 91 -1.34 -5.16 -16.23
N PRO A 92 -2.34 -5.62 -15.44
CA PRO A 92 -3.73 -5.71 -15.90
C PRO A 92 -4.38 -4.33 -16.03
N ASP A 93 -5.71 -4.29 -16.12
CA ASP A 93 -6.46 -3.04 -16.16
C ASP A 93 -6.30 -2.19 -14.88
N LYS A 94 -6.81 -0.95 -14.96
CA LYS A 94 -6.67 0.07 -13.92
C LYS A 94 -7.51 -0.17 -12.66
N GLU A 95 -8.42 -1.15 -12.70
CA GLU A 95 -9.26 -1.54 -11.57
C GLU A 95 -8.56 -2.55 -10.66
N ALA A 96 -7.49 -3.19 -11.15
CA ALA A 96 -6.73 -4.17 -10.39
C ALA A 96 -6.15 -3.59 -9.09
N THR A 97 -6.16 -4.43 -8.05
CA THR A 97 -5.51 -4.13 -6.78
C THR A 97 -4.03 -4.43 -6.87
N LEU A 98 -3.19 -3.39 -6.86
CA LEU A 98 -1.75 -3.49 -6.97
C LEU A 98 -1.07 -3.41 -5.61
N LEU A 99 -0.26 -4.41 -5.27
CA LEU A 99 0.63 -4.40 -4.11
C LEU A 99 2.06 -4.17 -4.60
N VAL A 100 2.61 -3.00 -4.35
CA VAL A 100 3.89 -2.53 -4.91
C VAL A 100 4.99 -2.59 -3.86
N TYR A 101 6.13 -3.18 -4.20
CA TYR A 101 7.31 -3.20 -3.35
C TYR A 101 8.60 -2.99 -4.12
N CYS A 102 9.66 -2.67 -3.39
CA CYS A 102 11.00 -2.59 -3.96
C CYS A 102 12.04 -3.12 -2.97
N ARG A 103 13.31 -2.68 -3.06
CA ARG A 103 14.34 -3.11 -2.10
C ARG A 103 14.08 -2.58 -0.68
N SER A 104 13.93 -1.27 -0.52
CA SER A 104 13.90 -0.60 0.80
C SER A 104 12.75 0.41 0.97
N GLY A 105 11.71 0.33 0.14
CA GLY A 105 10.55 1.25 0.14
C GLY A 105 10.69 2.55 -0.67
N ARG A 106 11.88 2.96 -1.10
CA ARG A 106 12.03 4.25 -1.82
C ARG A 106 11.46 4.23 -3.24
N ARG A 107 11.74 3.18 -4.01
CA ARG A 107 11.27 3.03 -5.40
C ARG A 107 9.79 2.67 -5.47
N SER A 108 9.28 1.87 -4.53
CA SER A 108 7.86 1.51 -4.48
C SER A 108 6.97 2.71 -4.22
N LYS A 109 7.40 3.65 -3.38
CA LYS A 109 6.73 4.94 -3.21
C LYS A 109 6.60 5.72 -4.53
N ASP A 110 7.68 5.86 -5.28
CA ASP A 110 7.70 6.58 -6.56
C ASP A 110 6.83 5.85 -7.61
N ALA A 111 6.99 4.53 -7.72
CA ALA A 111 6.19 3.70 -8.61
C ALA A 111 4.70 3.78 -8.29
N ALA A 112 4.30 3.72 -7.01
CA ALA A 112 2.91 3.85 -6.62
C ALA A 112 2.30 5.19 -7.07
N GLN A 113 3.05 6.30 -6.91
CA GLN A 113 2.62 7.61 -7.40
C GLN A 113 2.50 7.66 -8.92
N LYS A 114 3.41 7.00 -9.66
CA LYS A 114 3.35 6.91 -11.12
C LYS A 114 2.13 6.11 -11.57
N LEU A 115 1.87 4.96 -10.96
CA LEU A 115 0.71 4.11 -11.26
C LEU A 115 -0.62 4.84 -11.02
N LEU A 116 -0.76 5.57 -9.91
CA LEU A 116 -1.93 6.43 -9.70
C LEU A 116 -2.09 7.50 -10.78
N LYS A 117 -1.00 8.13 -11.22
CA LYS A 117 -1.03 9.12 -12.32
C LYS A 117 -1.45 8.49 -13.65
N LEU A 118 -1.15 7.21 -13.86
CA LEU A 118 -1.63 6.43 -15.01
C LEU A 118 -3.11 6.04 -14.88
N GLY A 119 -3.71 6.24 -13.70
CA GLY A 119 -5.14 6.04 -13.45
C GLY A 119 -5.49 4.73 -12.76
N TYR A 120 -4.51 3.97 -12.24
CA TYR A 120 -4.79 2.85 -11.36
C TYR A 120 -5.51 3.34 -10.11
N GLN A 121 -6.57 2.64 -9.70
CA GLN A 121 -7.44 3.09 -8.62
C GLN A 121 -7.02 2.55 -7.25
N SER A 122 -6.53 1.30 -7.22
CA SER A 122 -6.18 0.56 -6.01
C SER A 122 -4.68 0.27 -5.98
N VAL A 123 -3.89 1.17 -5.41
CA VAL A 123 -2.42 1.03 -5.32
C VAL A 123 -1.96 1.08 -3.87
N TYR A 124 -1.28 0.02 -3.43
CA TYR A 124 -0.77 -0.16 -2.08
C TYR A 124 0.75 -0.29 -2.12
N ASP A 125 1.48 0.53 -1.36
CA ASP A 125 2.94 0.43 -1.19
C ASP A 125 3.26 -0.25 0.14
N PHE A 126 3.75 -1.49 0.09
CA PHE A 126 4.12 -2.23 1.30
C PHE A 126 5.63 -2.21 1.61
N GLY A 127 6.40 -1.40 0.87
CA GLY A 127 7.76 -1.04 1.26
C GLY A 127 8.86 -1.89 0.62
N GLY A 128 9.75 -2.40 1.46
CA GLY A 128 10.99 -3.05 1.05
C GLY A 128 10.97 -4.55 1.26
N VAL A 129 11.43 -5.31 0.27
CA VAL A 129 11.67 -6.75 0.40
C VAL A 129 12.72 -7.08 1.46
N ILE A 130 13.55 -6.12 1.87
CA ILE A 130 14.49 -6.30 3.00
C ILE A 130 13.76 -6.54 4.33
N ASP A 131 12.54 -6.05 4.46
CA ASP A 131 11.70 -6.17 5.65
C ASP A 131 10.60 -7.24 5.45
N TRP A 132 10.62 -7.98 4.32
CA TRP A 132 9.67 -9.03 4.02
C TRP A 132 10.01 -10.30 4.83
N PRO A 133 9.12 -10.76 5.72
CA PRO A 133 9.44 -11.85 6.65
C PRO A 133 9.20 -13.25 6.07
N TYR A 134 8.70 -13.35 4.83
CA TYR A 134 8.34 -14.62 4.19
C TYR A 134 9.36 -15.03 3.13
N GLU A 135 9.19 -16.24 2.58
CA GLU A 135 10.11 -16.80 1.59
C GLU A 135 10.10 -16.00 0.28
N LEU A 136 11.27 -15.96 -0.36
CA LEU A 136 11.47 -15.44 -1.71
C LEU A 136 11.80 -16.60 -2.64
N VAL A 137 11.24 -16.57 -3.83
CA VAL A 137 11.54 -17.51 -4.91
C VAL A 137 12.60 -16.92 -5.85
N LYS A 138 13.28 -17.80 -6.59
CA LYS A 138 14.27 -17.41 -7.61
C LYS A 138 13.84 -17.96 -8.95
N GLU A 139 13.99 -17.17 -10.00
CA GLU A 139 13.95 -17.71 -11.36
C GLU A 139 15.22 -18.55 -11.57
N GLY A 140 15.04 -19.78 -12.04
CA GLY A 140 16.11 -20.75 -12.26
C GLY A 140 16.76 -20.65 -13.64
#